data_AF-A0A0R1Z485-F1
#
_entry.id   AF-A0A0R1Z485-F1
#
_cell.length_a   1.000
_cell.length_b   1.000
_cell.length_c   1.000
_cell.angle_alpha   90.00
_cell.angle_beta   90.00
_cell.angle_gamma   90.00
#
_symmetry.space_group_name_H-M   'P 1'
#
loop_
_entity.id
_entity.type
_entity.pdbx_description
1 polymer ?
#
loop_
_entity_poly.entity_id
_entity_poly.type
_entity_poly.pdbx_seq_one_letter_code
_entity_poly.pdbx_strand_id
1 'polypeptide(L)'
;MSRKLQLNLTELDHTRSSKVTDQYRDTKYLIVGKWGLISDTFSIYSITGELLVSVRQQSMGMTPKFDLYYLDQFVGTSVIHFTMHYTTIFINGINWLITGNQDKQSYRIIRGRTHIATIKSYSQSDQVIRIMSVDNIDHEPLVLAIAALLNHPSLVHASRLKLGVLEKISNPKLESENIQTLHNK
;
A
#
# COMPACT_ATOMS: atom_id res chain seq x y z
N MET A 1 23.16 4.98 2.03
CA MET A 1 23.04 5.51 0.66
C MET A 1 21.58 5.44 0.27
N SER A 2 21.05 6.44 -0.44
CA SER A 2 19.67 6.40 -0.93
C SER A 2 19.58 5.68 -2.28
N ARG A 3 18.50 4.95 -2.51
CA ARG A 3 18.28 4.18 -3.74
C ARG A 3 16.83 4.33 -4.21
N LYS A 4 16.65 4.32 -5.53
CA LYS A 4 15.33 4.20 -6.15
C LYS A 4 15.06 2.74 -6.50
N LEU A 5 13.94 2.22 -6.02
CA LEU A 5 13.42 0.89 -6.33
C LEU A 5 12.18 1.00 -7.20
N GLN A 6 11.99 0.02 -8.07
CA GLN A 6 10.84 -0.09 -8.97
C GLN A 6 10.15 -1.45 -8.78
N LEU A 7 8.84 -1.42 -8.63
CA LEU A 7 7.97 -2.58 -8.50
C LEU A 7 6.90 -2.52 -9.59
N ASN A 8 6.71 -3.62 -10.32
CA ASN A 8 5.64 -3.75 -11.30
C ASN A 8 4.38 -4.29 -10.61
N LEU A 9 3.41 -3.42 -10.34
CA LEU A 9 2.18 -3.80 -9.65
C LEU A 9 1.29 -4.67 -10.53
N THR A 10 1.26 -4.41 -11.83
CA THR A 10 0.50 -5.23 -12.79
C THR A 10 1.03 -6.67 -12.79
N GLU A 11 2.34 -6.86 -12.87
CA GLU A 11 2.95 -8.19 -12.78
C GLU A 11 2.65 -8.88 -11.44
N LEU A 12 2.76 -8.13 -10.34
CA LEU A 12 2.49 -8.63 -8.99
C LEU A 12 1.04 -9.09 -8.82
N ASP A 13 0.09 -8.31 -9.34
CA ASP A 13 -1.34 -8.61 -9.28
C ASP A 13 -1.69 -9.85 -10.13
N HIS A 14 -1.09 -9.99 -11.32
CA HIS A 14 -1.36 -11.11 -12.23
C HIS A 14 -0.66 -12.41 -11.84
N THR A 15 0.63 -12.34 -11.51
CA THR A 15 1.47 -13.54 -11.33
C THR A 15 1.68 -13.91 -9.87
N ARG A 16 1.25 -13.07 -8.93
CA ARG A 16 1.48 -13.24 -7.49
C ARG A 16 2.94 -13.11 -7.08
N SER A 17 3.77 -12.62 -7.98
CA SER A 17 5.18 -12.34 -7.74
C SER A 17 5.65 -11.18 -8.62
N SER A 18 6.69 -10.47 -8.21
CA SER A 18 7.34 -9.49 -9.09
C SER A 18 8.76 -9.26 -8.62
N LYS A 19 9.66 -9.04 -9.58
CA LYS A 19 11.02 -8.61 -9.28
C LYS A 19 11.01 -7.13 -8.93
N VAL A 20 11.82 -6.76 -7.96
CA VAL A 20 12.04 -5.37 -7.60
C VAL A 20 13.44 -4.99 -8.03
N THR A 21 13.50 -4.04 -8.95
CA THR A 21 14.77 -3.57 -9.52
C THR A 21 15.14 -2.22 -8.98
N ASP A 22 16.43 -1.91 -8.95
CA ASP A 22 16.88 -0.54 -8.73
C ASP A 22 16.86 0.30 -10.02
N GLN A 23 17.32 1.54 -9.91
CA GLN A 23 17.48 2.48 -11.03
C GLN A 23 18.41 2.00 -12.15
N TYR A 24 19.26 1.01 -11.91
CA TYR A 24 20.17 0.41 -12.89
C TYR A 24 19.60 -0.87 -13.51
N ARG A 25 18.35 -1.22 -13.18
CA ARG A 25 17.65 -2.45 -13.58
C ARG A 25 18.22 -3.73 -12.95
N ASP A 26 19.05 -3.60 -11.91
CA ASP A 26 19.49 -4.74 -11.14
C ASP A 26 18.35 -5.23 -10.25
N THR A 27 18.06 -6.52 -10.27
CA THR A 27 17.12 -7.12 -9.31
C THR A 27 17.75 -7.10 -7.93
N LYS A 28 17.06 -6.51 -6.95
CA LYS A 28 17.51 -6.46 -5.55
C LYS A 28 16.62 -7.29 -4.62
N TYR A 29 15.34 -7.45 -4.97
CA TYR A 29 14.39 -8.22 -4.19
C TYR A 29 13.41 -8.97 -5.09
N LEU A 30 12.77 -9.98 -4.50
CA LEU A 30 11.63 -10.68 -5.07
C LEU A 30 10.47 -10.54 -4.09
N ILE A 31 9.34 -10.01 -4.55
CA ILE A 31 8.09 -10.08 -3.78
C ILE A 31 7.26 -11.26 -4.27
N VAL A 32 6.69 -12.03 -3.34
CA VAL A 32 5.81 -13.17 -3.61
C VAL A 32 4.66 -13.15 -2.62
N GLY A 33 3.43 -13.35 -3.06
CA GLY A 33 2.31 -13.44 -2.14
C GLY A 33 0.97 -13.68 -2.81
N LYS A 34 0.05 -14.27 -2.06
CA LYS A 34 -1.34 -14.43 -2.49
C LYS A 34 -2.10 -13.17 -2.05
N TRP A 35 -2.86 -12.58 -2.97
CA TRP A 35 -3.71 -11.42 -2.71
C TRP A 35 -5.16 -11.80 -3.01
N GLY A 36 -6.10 -11.45 -2.15
CA GLY A 36 -7.52 -11.71 -2.29
C GLY A 36 -8.05 -13.03 -1.73
N LEU A 37 -7.33 -13.74 -0.85
CA LEU A 37 -7.82 -14.96 -0.17
C LEU A 37 -7.71 -14.85 1.36
N ILE A 38 -8.48 -15.70 2.05
CA ILE A 38 -8.39 -15.83 3.52
C ILE A 38 -6.93 -16.13 3.89
N SER A 39 -6.35 -15.38 4.84
CA SER A 39 -4.94 -15.45 5.29
C SER A 39 -3.89 -14.87 4.33
N ASP A 40 -4.27 -13.89 3.50
CA ASP A 40 -3.35 -13.18 2.61
C ASP A 40 -2.05 -12.78 3.32
N THR A 41 -0.97 -13.34 2.79
CA THR A 41 0.39 -13.08 3.21
C THR A 41 1.20 -12.83 1.96
N PHE A 42 1.99 -11.76 1.98
CA PHE A 42 3.06 -11.59 1.02
C PHE A 42 4.40 -11.45 1.74
N SER A 43 5.44 -11.88 1.06
CA SER A 43 6.79 -11.97 1.54
C SER A 43 7.74 -11.32 0.56
N ILE A 44 8.80 -10.71 1.11
CA ILE A 44 9.89 -10.12 0.36
C ILE A 44 11.13 -10.94 0.64
N TYR A 45 11.76 -11.38 -0.43
CA TYR A 45 12.99 -12.14 -0.39
C TYR A 45 14.15 -11.30 -0.94
N SER A 46 15.33 -11.51 -0.37
CA SER A 46 16.58 -11.09 -1.01
C SER A 46 16.80 -11.88 -2.31
N ILE A 47 17.75 -11.42 -3.14
CA ILE A 47 18.17 -12.20 -4.32
C ILE A 47 18.78 -13.58 -3.98
N THR A 48 19.23 -13.78 -2.75
CA THR A 48 19.77 -15.07 -2.28
C THR A 48 18.67 -15.99 -1.75
N GLY A 49 17.41 -15.54 -1.72
CA GLY A 49 16.26 -16.32 -1.24
C GLY A 49 16.00 -16.20 0.27
N GLU A 50 16.69 -15.30 0.96
CA GLU A 50 16.44 -15.02 2.38
C GLU A 50 15.14 -14.25 2.56
N LEU A 51 14.28 -14.68 3.49
CA LEU A 51 13.04 -13.97 3.84
C LEU A 51 13.38 -12.71 4.64
N LEU A 52 13.12 -11.54 4.06
CA LEU A 52 13.41 -10.25 4.70
C LEU A 52 12.19 -9.67 5.41
N VAL A 53 11.02 -9.69 4.77
CA VAL A 53 9.78 -9.19 5.35
C VAL A 53 8.66 -10.15 5.03
N SER A 54 7.76 -10.35 5.99
CA SER A 54 6.43 -10.90 5.71
C SER A 54 5.35 -9.96 6.24
N VAL A 55 4.26 -9.85 5.51
CA VAL A 55 3.09 -9.05 5.89
C VAL A 55 1.87 -9.95 5.90
N ARG A 56 1.15 -9.98 7.02
CA ARG A 56 0.00 -10.86 7.24
C ARG A 56 -1.25 -10.05 7.52
N GLN A 57 -2.34 -10.33 6.82
CA GLN A 57 -3.63 -9.71 7.12
C GLN A 57 -4.28 -10.35 8.36
N GLN A 58 -4.56 -9.55 9.39
CA GLN A 58 -5.21 -10.01 10.62
C GLN A 58 -6.75 -10.04 10.53
N SER A 59 -7.37 -9.10 9.81
CA SER A 59 -8.83 -8.92 9.83
C SER A 59 -9.44 -8.83 8.44
N MET A 60 -10.63 -9.44 8.28
CA MET A 60 -11.45 -9.37 7.05
C MET A 60 -12.62 -8.37 7.15
N GLY A 61 -12.52 -7.35 8.02
CA GLY A 61 -13.58 -6.35 8.22
C GLY A 61 -13.38 -5.04 7.47
N MET A 62 -14.27 -4.06 7.68
CA MET A 62 -14.20 -2.70 7.08
C MET A 62 -12.89 -1.95 7.39
N THR A 63 -12.16 -2.36 8.43
CA THR A 63 -10.86 -1.82 8.80
C THR A 63 -9.82 -2.95 8.72
N PRO A 64 -9.18 -3.13 7.56
CA PRO A 64 -8.13 -4.14 7.44
C PRO A 64 -6.98 -3.80 8.38
N LYS A 65 -6.34 -4.82 8.93
CA LYS A 65 -5.14 -4.71 9.76
C LYS A 65 -4.09 -5.67 9.23
N PHE A 66 -2.84 -5.22 9.21
CA PHE A 66 -1.72 -5.96 8.69
C PHE A 66 -0.60 -5.98 9.71
N ASP A 67 -0.14 -7.17 10.06
CA ASP A 67 1.08 -7.35 10.84
C ASP A 67 2.27 -7.41 9.91
N LEU A 68 3.33 -6.70 10.30
CA LEU A 68 4.60 -6.70 9.60
C LEU A 68 5.62 -7.44 10.45
N TYR A 69 6.38 -8.32 9.81
CA TYR A 69 7.51 -9.02 10.38
C TYR A 69 8.75 -8.72 9.55
N TYR A 70 9.85 -8.29 10.17
CA TYR A 70 11.14 -8.06 9.52
C TYR A 70 12.15 -9.04 10.10
N LEU A 71 12.81 -9.83 9.25
CA LEU A 71 13.70 -10.91 9.68
C LEU A 71 13.05 -11.81 10.74
N ASP A 72 11.82 -12.25 10.45
CA ASP A 72 10.93 -13.03 11.33
C ASP A 72 10.57 -12.41 12.69
N GLN A 73 10.99 -11.17 12.96
CA GLN A 73 10.60 -10.44 14.17
C GLN A 73 9.38 -9.56 13.90
N PHE A 74 8.40 -9.59 14.80
CA PHE A 74 7.25 -8.70 14.73
C PHE A 74 7.69 -7.24 14.90
N VAL A 75 7.40 -6.40 13.90
CA VAL A 75 7.78 -4.97 13.90
C VAL A 75 6.58 -4.02 14.00
N GLY A 76 5.36 -4.54 14.00
CA GLY A 76 4.17 -3.75 14.28
C GLY A 76 2.97 -4.10 13.41
N THR A 77 1.85 -3.50 13.75
CA THR A 77 0.58 -3.62 13.05
C THR A 77 0.19 -2.28 12.43
N SER A 78 -0.43 -2.34 11.26
CA SER A 78 -0.98 -1.17 10.58
C SER A 78 -2.25 -0.65 11.26
N VAL A 79 -2.31 0.65 11.52
CA VAL A 79 -3.52 1.39 11.89
C VAL A 79 -3.86 2.35 10.76
N ILE A 80 -5.04 2.20 10.17
CA ILE A 80 -5.42 2.89 8.94
C ILE A 80 -6.52 3.91 9.23
N HIS A 81 -6.31 5.15 8.77
CA HIS A 81 -7.27 6.23 8.84
C HIS A 81 -7.48 6.84 7.45
N PHE A 82 -8.75 6.97 7.07
CA PHE A 82 -9.15 7.61 5.82
C PHE A 82 -9.78 8.96 6.12
N THR A 83 -9.33 9.98 5.42
CA THR A 83 -9.95 11.30 5.35
C THR A 83 -10.34 11.57 3.91
N MET A 84 -11.20 12.55 3.67
CA MET A 84 -11.74 12.88 2.34
C MET A 84 -10.69 13.05 1.22
N HIS A 85 -9.47 13.48 1.55
CA HIS A 85 -8.40 13.70 0.57
C HIS A 85 -7.12 12.91 0.83
N TYR A 86 -7.02 12.23 1.98
CA TYR A 86 -5.77 11.59 2.40
C TYR A 86 -6.01 10.25 3.08
N THR A 87 -5.16 9.29 2.73
CA THR A 87 -5.00 8.03 3.46
C THR A 87 -3.80 8.17 4.38
N THR A 88 -3.98 7.83 5.65
CA THR A 88 -2.90 7.74 6.63
C THR A 88 -2.82 6.31 7.16
N ILE A 89 -1.62 5.74 7.14
CA ILE A 89 -1.33 4.43 7.72
C ILE A 89 -0.22 4.62 8.74
N PHE A 90 -0.41 4.12 9.95
CA PHE A 90 0.60 4.14 11.00
C PHE A 90 1.03 2.72 11.33
N ILE A 91 2.33 2.43 11.27
CA ILE A 91 2.90 1.16 11.72
C ILE A 91 3.42 1.37 13.14
N ASN A 92 2.69 0.87 14.13
CA ASN A 92 2.91 1.23 15.53
C ASN A 92 4.26 0.79 16.10
N GLY A 93 4.74 -0.43 15.82
CA GLY A 93 5.97 -0.96 16.42
C GLY A 93 7.26 -0.29 15.95
N ILE A 94 7.26 0.35 14.78
CA ILE A 94 8.41 1.12 14.25
C ILE A 94 8.16 2.63 14.21
N ASN A 95 6.98 3.09 14.65
CA ASN A 95 6.57 4.50 14.64
C ASN A 95 6.67 5.17 13.25
N TRP A 96 6.30 4.44 12.19
CA TRP A 96 6.29 4.97 10.83
C TRP A 96 4.91 5.46 10.45
N LEU A 97 4.84 6.69 9.97
CA LEU A 97 3.64 7.32 9.45
C LEU A 97 3.74 7.41 7.93
N ILE A 98 2.76 6.81 7.27
CA ILE A 98 2.56 6.85 5.83
C ILE A 98 1.39 7.79 5.58
N THR A 99 1.60 8.84 4.81
CA THR A 99 0.56 9.78 4.43
C THR A 99 0.58 9.96 2.92
N GLY A 100 -0.59 9.91 2.29
CA GLY A 100 -0.68 10.11 0.86
C GLY A 100 -2.10 10.19 0.37
N ASN A 101 -2.26 10.12 -0.94
CA ASN A 101 -3.55 10.20 -1.61
C ASN A 101 -3.71 8.99 -2.54
N GLN A 102 -4.83 8.29 -2.40
CA GLN A 102 -5.12 7.08 -3.15
C GLN A 102 -5.31 7.37 -4.65
N ASP A 103 -5.91 8.50 -5.02
CA ASP A 103 -6.15 8.83 -6.44
C ASP A 103 -4.85 9.22 -7.15
N LYS A 104 -4.02 10.05 -6.50
CA LYS A 104 -2.70 10.49 -6.99
C LYS A 104 -1.64 9.41 -6.87
N GLN A 105 -1.92 8.30 -6.19
CA GLN A 105 -0.99 7.19 -5.98
C GLN A 105 0.39 7.64 -5.48
N SER A 106 0.41 8.66 -4.62
CA SER A 106 1.62 9.32 -4.11
C SER A 106 1.58 9.39 -2.59
N TYR A 107 2.66 8.90 -1.97
CA TYR A 107 2.76 8.73 -0.52
C TYR A 107 4.13 9.15 -0.01
N ARG A 108 4.17 9.58 1.25
CA ARG A 108 5.39 9.88 2.01
C ARG A 108 5.40 9.03 3.27
N ILE A 109 6.57 8.51 3.62
CA ILE A 109 6.84 7.76 4.85
C ILE A 109 7.78 8.59 5.73
N ILE A 110 7.39 8.81 6.98
CA ILE A 110 8.20 9.51 7.98
C ILE A 110 8.26 8.74 9.29
N ARG A 111 9.34 8.93 10.05
CA ARG A 111 9.48 8.52 11.44
C ARG A 111 9.73 9.76 12.29
N GLY A 112 8.71 10.20 13.03
CA GLY A 112 8.73 11.51 13.71
C GLY A 112 8.92 12.65 12.70
N ARG A 113 10.07 13.34 12.77
CA ARG A 113 10.46 14.39 11.80
C ARG A 113 11.37 13.90 10.67
N THR A 114 11.78 12.64 10.70
CA THR A 114 12.74 12.08 9.75
C THR A 114 12.00 11.55 8.53
N HIS A 115 12.43 11.96 7.34
CA HIS A 115 11.94 11.41 6.09
C HIS A 115 12.56 10.04 5.84
N ILE A 116 11.74 9.01 5.59
CA ILE A 116 12.19 7.65 5.26
C ILE A 116 12.10 7.41 3.76
N ALA A 117 10.94 7.64 3.15
CA ALA A 117 10.77 7.36 1.74
C ALA A 117 9.61 8.15 1.10
N THR A 118 9.67 8.25 -0.23
CA THR A 118 8.51 8.62 -1.07
C THR A 118 8.15 7.49 -2.00
N ILE A 119 6.84 7.28 -2.20
CA ILE A 119 6.30 6.28 -3.12
C ILE A 119 5.42 6.99 -4.13
N LYS A 120 5.63 6.71 -5.42
CA LYS A 120 4.79 7.23 -6.51
C LYS A 120 4.51 6.12 -7.51
N SER A 121 3.28 6.05 -8.02
CA SER A 121 2.92 5.08 -9.06
C SER A 121 2.60 5.80 -10.36
N TYR A 122 2.94 5.16 -11.49
CA TYR A 122 2.75 5.70 -12.82
C TYR A 122 2.25 4.59 -13.74
N SER A 123 1.34 4.92 -14.65
CA SER A 123 0.94 4.02 -15.73
C SER A 123 1.92 4.14 -16.89
N GLN A 124 2.45 3.03 -17.36
CA GLN A 124 3.37 2.93 -18.48
C GLN A 124 3.01 1.70 -19.30
N SER A 125 2.62 1.88 -20.56
CA SER A 125 2.37 0.78 -21.51
C SER A 125 1.47 -0.33 -20.94
N ASP A 126 0.30 0.04 -20.44
CA ASP A 126 -0.68 -0.84 -19.77
C ASP A 126 -0.21 -1.51 -18.47
N GLN A 127 0.96 -1.14 -17.97
CA GLN A 127 1.46 -1.56 -16.67
C GLN A 127 1.44 -0.42 -15.66
N VAL A 128 1.24 -0.75 -14.39
CA VAL A 128 1.38 0.19 -13.28
C VAL A 128 2.71 -0.06 -12.59
N ILE A 129 3.62 0.91 -12.68
CA ILE A 129 4.94 0.86 -12.06
C ILE A 129 4.94 1.75 -10.82
N ARG A 130 5.36 1.18 -9.70
CA ARG A 130 5.52 1.89 -8.42
C ARG A 130 7.00 2.12 -8.15
N ILE A 131 7.36 3.38 -7.96
CA ILE A 131 8.73 3.84 -7.68
C ILE A 131 8.81 4.27 -6.23
N MET A 132 9.80 3.74 -5.51
CA MET A 132 10.13 4.10 -4.14
C MET A 132 11.49 4.79 -4.12
N SER A 133 11.59 5.99 -3.54
CA SER A 133 12.88 6.62 -3.23
C SER A 133 13.13 6.49 -1.74
N VAL A 134 14.10 5.66 -1.36
CA VAL A 134 14.37 5.28 0.03
C VAL A 134 15.65 5.95 0.52
N ASP A 135 15.64 6.49 1.74
CA ASP A 135 16.76 7.22 2.34
C ASP A 135 17.95 6.31 2.72
N ASN A 136 17.66 5.09 3.19
CA ASN A 136 18.64 4.11 3.64
C ASN A 136 18.29 2.70 3.13
N ILE A 137 19.32 1.92 2.80
CA ILE A 137 19.21 0.54 2.31
C ILE A 137 18.54 -0.39 3.33
N ASP A 138 18.78 -0.15 4.62
CA ASP A 138 18.19 -0.96 5.70
C ASP A 138 16.66 -0.80 5.78
N HIS A 139 16.14 0.31 5.28
CA HIS A 139 14.70 0.57 5.22
C HIS A 139 14.04 -0.03 3.97
N GLU A 140 14.82 -0.41 2.94
CA GLU A 140 14.30 -0.84 1.63
C GLU A 140 13.26 -1.98 1.73
N PRO A 141 13.51 -3.08 2.47
CA PRO A 141 12.54 -4.19 2.53
C PRO A 141 11.21 -3.76 3.15
N LEU A 142 11.23 -2.97 4.22
CA LEU A 142 10.01 -2.49 4.89
C LEU A 142 9.26 -1.46 4.04
N VAL A 143 9.98 -0.55 3.37
CA VAL A 143 9.37 0.40 2.44
C VAL A 143 8.74 -0.34 1.26
N LEU A 144 9.40 -1.36 0.73
CA LEU A 144 8.85 -2.21 -0.31
C LEU A 144 7.60 -2.96 0.15
N ALA A 145 7.58 -3.47 1.40
CA ALA A 145 6.39 -4.10 1.96
C ALA A 145 5.22 -3.13 2.07
N ILE A 146 5.47 -1.92 2.57
CA ILE A 146 4.47 -0.85 2.61
C ILE A 146 4.01 -0.49 1.19
N ALA A 147 4.95 -0.41 0.24
CA ALA A 147 4.64 -0.14 -1.15
C ALA A 147 3.75 -1.23 -1.75
N ALA A 148 3.96 -2.51 -1.46
CA ALA A 148 3.04 -3.56 -1.89
C ALA A 148 1.69 -3.44 -1.17
N LEU A 149 1.71 -3.24 0.15
CA LEU A 149 0.51 -3.12 0.98
C LEU A 149 -0.46 -2.04 0.51
N LEU A 150 0.05 -0.91 -0.01
CA LEU A 150 -0.78 0.18 -0.55
C LEU A 150 -1.65 -0.24 -1.75
N ASN A 151 -1.32 -1.35 -2.43
CA ASN A 151 -2.15 -1.93 -3.50
C ASN A 151 -3.09 -3.06 -3.00
N HIS A 152 -3.05 -3.40 -1.72
CA HIS A 152 -3.76 -4.58 -1.21
C HIS A 152 -5.29 -4.45 -1.40
N PRO A 153 -5.99 -5.46 -1.96
CA PRO A 153 -7.42 -5.39 -2.25
C PRO A 153 -8.27 -4.94 -1.07
N SER A 154 -8.04 -5.49 0.13
CA SER A 154 -8.78 -5.07 1.33
C SER A 154 -8.56 -3.60 1.70
N LEU A 155 -7.35 -3.06 1.50
CA LEU A 155 -7.05 -1.64 1.75
C LEU A 155 -7.74 -0.76 0.70
N VAL A 156 -7.60 -1.11 -0.58
CA VAL A 156 -8.21 -0.38 -1.70
C VAL A 156 -9.74 -0.41 -1.60
N HIS A 157 -10.31 -1.54 -1.21
CA HIS A 157 -11.75 -1.68 -1.00
C HIS A 157 -12.22 -0.81 0.17
N ALA A 158 -11.54 -0.88 1.32
CA ALA A 158 -11.86 -0.06 2.48
C ALA A 158 -11.74 1.44 2.18
N SER A 159 -10.74 1.85 1.41
CA SER A 159 -10.57 3.25 1.00
C SER A 159 -11.73 3.72 0.14
N ARG A 160 -12.14 2.94 -0.88
CA ARG A 160 -13.26 3.30 -1.76
C ARG A 160 -14.57 3.44 -0.98
N LEU A 161 -14.87 2.49 -0.09
CA LEU A 161 -16.08 2.55 0.75
C LEU A 161 -16.08 3.78 1.66
N LYS A 162 -14.98 4.03 2.37
CA LYS A 162 -14.90 5.14 3.33
C LYS A 162 -14.88 6.50 2.64
N LEU A 163 -14.10 6.66 1.57
CA LEU A 163 -14.02 7.90 0.81
C LEU A 163 -15.38 8.24 0.17
N GLY A 164 -16.05 7.26 -0.44
CA GLY A 164 -17.38 7.48 -1.03
C GLY A 164 -18.45 7.87 0.00
N VAL A 165 -18.41 7.32 1.22
CA VAL A 165 -19.30 7.73 2.31
C VAL A 165 -18.98 9.16 2.77
N LEU A 166 -17.70 9.50 2.93
CA LEU A 166 -17.29 10.85 3.32
C LEU A 166 -17.70 11.88 2.27
N GLU A 167 -17.56 11.55 0.98
CA GLU A 167 -18.00 12.39 -0.14
C GLU A 167 -19.50 12.70 -0.10
N LYS A 168 -20.33 11.67 0.07
CA LYS A 168 -21.79 11.84 0.21
C LYS A 168 -22.18 12.74 1.39
N ILE A 169 -21.53 12.57 2.55
CA ILE A 169 -21.81 13.39 3.73
C ILE A 169 -21.41 14.85 3.51
N SER A 170 -20.32 15.11 2.79
CA SER A 170 -19.87 16.48 2.50
C SER A 170 -20.72 17.22 1.48
N ASN A 171 -21.47 16.50 0.63
CA ASN A 171 -22.27 17.08 -0.43
C ASN A 171 -23.68 16.45 -0.51
N PRO A 172 -24.60 16.81 0.41
CA PRO A 172 -25.91 16.15 0.57
C PRO A 172 -26.88 16.33 -0.62
N LYS A 173 -26.55 17.17 -1.61
CA LYS A 173 -27.39 17.40 -2.80
C LYS A 173 -27.50 16.21 -3.75
N LEU A 174 -26.60 15.22 -3.66
CA LEU A 174 -26.61 14.01 -4.50
C LEU A 174 -27.71 13.00 -4.13
N GLU A 175 -28.30 13.09 -2.93
CA GLU A 175 -29.40 12.20 -2.51
C GLU A 175 -30.78 12.68 -3.00
N SER A 176 -30.98 13.99 -3.18
CA SER A 176 -32.28 14.54 -3.59
C SER A 176 -32.62 14.30 -5.07
N GLU A 177 -31.64 14.07 -5.94
CA GLU A 177 -31.88 13.83 -7.38
C GLU A 177 -32.29 12.38 -7.68
N ASN A 178 -31.90 11.41 -6.85
CA ASN A 178 -32.27 9.99 -7.05
C ASN A 178 -33.64 9.62 -6.47
N ILE A 179 -34.22 10.43 -5.58
CA ILE A 179 -35.56 10.19 -5.05
C ILE A 179 -36.65 10.76 -6.00
N GLN A 180 -36.35 11.82 -6.75
CA GLN A 180 -37.31 12.41 -7.69
C GLN A 180 -37.55 11.58 -8.96
N THR A 181 -36.62 10.71 -9.35
CA THR A 181 -36.77 9.82 -10.52
C THR A 181 -37.54 8.53 -10.24
N LEU A 182 -37.79 8.19 -8.98
CA LEU A 182 -38.58 7.01 -8.59
C LEU A 182 -40.09 7.29 -8.40
N HIS A 183 -40.51 8.56 -8.37
CA HIS A 183 -41.92 8.93 -8.17
C HIS A 183 -42.66 9.32 -9.46
N ASN A 184 -41.98 9.31 -10.61
CA ASN A 184 -42.58 9.49 -11.93
C ASN A 184 -42.41 8.21 -12.75
N LYS A 185 -43.13 7.15 -12.38
CA LYS A 185 -43.43 6.03 -13.27
C LYS A 185 -44.76 5.38 -12.92
#